data_AF-A0A0N4XGZ6-F1
#
_entry.id   AF-A0A0N4XGZ6-F1
#
_cell.length_a   1.000
_cell.length_b   1.000
_cell.length_c   1.000
_cell.angle_alpha   90.00
_cell.angle_beta   90.00
_cell.angle_gamma   90.00
#
_symmetry.space_group_name_H-M   'P 1'
#
loop_
_entity.id
_entity.type
_entity.pdbx_description
1 polymer ?
#
loop_
_entity_poly.entity_id
_entity_poly.type
_entity_poly.pdbx_seq_one_letter_code
_entity_poly.pdbx_strand_id
1 'polypeptide(L)'
;MDYRFADDGWMLQHDIDTVAQCYEQIYKEIETNPVEVTVEEPPVHKFDPDDAPCKQRFFTPPLQYQRNAYVRDLLLAYTNQTDEKIRKLAVLGCGSMSLEKFLMPTIGSIGIERIVSVDIDEHEIARGLKMMKSVEHQYENIFCSSYSLPILFEVYKGDILDYDSRLSGTDCVCSTEVIEHIPRESATRYVRSVLLNIQPALFVISTPNHEYNEVFGLRQGEFRHADHKFEFTRQEFRNWLYDIIRDFATTYDYAVDYVGVLGNHASLGGATQFAVIRRRPSSIGASLPQVQSRAYKKAGEVVAKNSLFTLEREKVKEAFIRWLRENPLSEENLTKNYMCDFWRVCMTAVLNNIELPRQLKKDLSKKALV
;
A
#
# COMPACT_ATOMS: atom_id res chain seq x y z
N MET A 1 -22.17 17.71 35.88
CA MET A 1 -20.98 18.50 35.54
C MET A 1 -20.40 17.91 34.27
N ASP A 2 -20.41 18.67 33.18
CA ASP A 2 -19.75 18.25 31.93
C ASP A 2 -18.25 18.40 32.12
N TYR A 3 -17.57 17.29 32.40
CA TYR A 3 -16.12 17.23 32.41
C TYR A 3 -15.61 17.31 30.97
N ARG A 4 -15.28 18.53 30.51
CA ARG A 4 -14.51 18.71 29.28
C ARG A 4 -13.04 18.48 29.60
N PHE A 5 -12.53 17.33 29.18
CA PHE A 5 -11.09 17.15 29.01
C PHE A 5 -10.60 18.19 28.00
N ALA A 6 -9.39 18.73 28.20
CA ALA A 6 -8.81 19.72 27.31
C ALA A 6 -8.91 19.25 25.86
N ASP A 7 -9.69 19.99 25.07
CA ASP A 7 -9.85 19.78 23.64
C ASP A 7 -8.53 20.15 23.01
N ASP A 8 -7.75 19.17 22.57
CA ASP A 8 -6.42 19.36 21.98
C ASP A 8 -6.47 20.10 20.63
N GLY A 9 -7.66 20.56 20.20
CA GLY A 9 -7.86 21.55 19.13
C GLY A 9 -7.66 21.00 17.73
N TRP A 10 -7.42 19.70 17.59
CA TRP A 10 -7.22 19.03 16.32
C TRP A 10 -8.57 18.59 15.75
N MET A 11 -8.95 19.14 14.58
CA MET A 11 -10.13 18.66 13.84
C MET A 11 -9.88 17.25 13.32
N LEU A 12 -10.69 16.31 13.77
CA LEU A 12 -10.73 14.94 13.26
C LEU A 12 -11.20 14.94 11.79
N GLN A 13 -10.48 14.26 10.90
CA GLN A 13 -10.94 14.05 9.51
C GLN A 13 -12.09 13.04 9.45
N HIS A 14 -12.10 12.07 10.38
CA HIS A 14 -13.15 11.08 10.59
C HIS A 14 -13.46 10.99 12.08
N ASP A 15 -14.74 10.85 12.44
CA ASP A 15 -15.11 10.59 13.83
C ASP A 15 -14.57 9.22 14.31
N ILE A 16 -14.41 9.09 15.62
CA ILE A 16 -13.79 7.91 16.24
C ILE A 16 -14.63 6.63 16.04
N ASP A 17 -15.95 6.76 15.93
CA ASP A 17 -16.83 5.61 15.71
C ASP A 17 -16.67 5.06 14.29
N THR A 18 -16.50 5.93 13.30
CA THR A 18 -16.15 5.55 11.93
C THR A 18 -14.83 4.78 11.89
N VAL A 19 -13.79 5.26 12.59
CA VAL A 19 -12.49 4.56 12.66
C VAL A 19 -12.67 3.18 13.31
N ALA A 20 -13.39 3.09 14.43
CA ALA A 20 -13.67 1.83 15.11
C ALA A 20 -14.43 0.84 14.20
N GLN A 21 -15.41 1.33 13.45
CA GLN A 21 -16.19 0.53 12.51
C GLN A 21 -15.34 -0.01 11.36
N CYS A 22 -14.42 0.80 10.81
CA CYS A 22 -13.49 0.34 9.78
C CYS A 22 -12.57 -0.80 10.28
N TYR A 23 -12.05 -0.70 11.52
CA TYR A 23 -11.30 -1.80 12.12
C TYR A 23 -12.14 -3.07 12.26
N GLU A 24 -13.37 -2.95 12.77
CA GLU A 24 -14.28 -4.10 12.92
C GLU A 24 -14.55 -4.77 11.56
N GLN A 25 -14.79 -3.97 10.51
CA GLN A 25 -14.98 -4.47 9.15
C GLN A 25 -13.74 -5.21 8.62
N ILE A 26 -12.55 -4.63 8.79
CA ILE A 26 -11.29 -5.26 8.37
C ILE A 26 -11.09 -6.60 9.09
N TYR A 27 -11.25 -6.66 10.41
CA TYR A 27 -11.04 -7.91 11.15
C TYR A 27 -12.08 -8.97 10.81
N LYS A 28 -13.35 -8.58 10.64
CA LYS A 28 -14.39 -9.50 10.16
C LYS A 28 -14.04 -10.06 8.78
N GLU A 29 -13.52 -9.22 7.90
CA GLU A 29 -13.12 -9.66 6.57
C GLU A 29 -11.96 -10.65 6.61
N ILE A 30 -10.93 -10.37 7.41
CA ILE A 30 -9.80 -11.28 7.63
C ILE A 30 -10.29 -12.65 8.12
N GLU A 31 -11.25 -12.68 9.05
CA GLU A 31 -11.84 -13.93 9.54
C GLU A 31 -12.60 -14.69 8.44
N THR A 32 -13.27 -13.99 7.53
CA THR A 32 -14.03 -14.59 6.42
C THR A 32 -13.20 -14.94 5.18
N ASN A 33 -11.98 -14.42 5.08
CA ASN A 33 -11.04 -14.62 3.97
C ASN A 33 -9.68 -15.08 4.52
N PRO A 34 -9.58 -16.31 5.06
CA PRO A 34 -8.37 -16.80 5.70
C PRO A 34 -7.23 -17.00 4.69
N VAL A 35 -6.00 -17.05 5.20
CA VAL A 35 -4.81 -17.41 4.42
C VAL A 35 -4.99 -18.80 3.81
N GLU A 36 -4.82 -18.89 2.49
CA GLU A 36 -5.01 -20.10 1.67
C GLU A 36 -3.67 -20.82 1.41
N VAL A 37 -2.56 -20.09 1.45
CA VAL A 37 -1.21 -20.63 1.28
C VAL A 37 -0.26 -20.04 2.31
N THR A 38 0.39 -20.91 3.08
CA THR A 38 1.48 -20.49 3.97
C THR A 38 2.76 -20.41 3.15
N VAL A 39 3.42 -19.26 3.20
CA VAL A 39 4.70 -19.05 2.54
C VAL A 39 5.84 -19.32 3.52
N GLU A 40 6.75 -20.21 3.15
CA GLU A 40 7.88 -20.55 4.02
C GLU A 40 8.98 -19.48 3.96
N GLU A 41 9.51 -19.11 5.13
CA GLU A 41 10.62 -18.16 5.19
C GLU A 41 11.86 -18.76 4.51
N PRO A 42 12.48 -18.07 3.54
CA PRO A 42 13.78 -18.48 3.06
C PRO A 42 14.78 -18.40 4.23
N PRO A 43 15.71 -19.36 4.36
CA PRO A 43 16.73 -19.32 5.41
C PRO A 43 17.50 -18.00 5.36
N VAL A 44 17.88 -17.49 6.54
CA VAL A 44 18.44 -16.15 6.84
C VAL A 44 19.71 -15.76 6.03
N HIS A 45 20.20 -16.63 5.15
CA HIS A 45 21.47 -16.49 4.43
C HIS A 45 21.40 -16.55 2.90
N LYS A 46 20.24 -16.32 2.27
CA LYS A 46 20.28 -15.94 0.84
C LYS A 46 20.69 -14.47 0.75
N PHE A 47 21.99 -14.28 0.57
CA PHE A 47 22.59 -13.03 0.12
C PHE A 47 21.72 -12.47 -1.01
N ASP A 48 21.17 -11.27 -0.84
CA ASP A 48 20.50 -10.58 -1.95
C ASP A 48 21.59 -10.32 -3.01
N PRO A 49 21.50 -10.87 -4.23
CA PRO A 49 22.49 -10.64 -5.27
C PRO A 49 22.67 -9.14 -5.59
N ASP A 50 21.68 -8.30 -5.26
CA ASP A 50 21.74 -6.85 -5.39
C ASP A 50 22.49 -6.14 -4.25
N ASP A 51 22.64 -6.77 -3.09
CA ASP A 51 23.42 -6.25 -1.95
C ASP A 51 24.93 -6.59 -2.02
N ALA A 52 25.39 -7.10 -3.17
CA ALA A 52 26.81 -7.34 -3.39
C ALA A 52 27.60 -6.01 -3.25
N PRO A 53 28.58 -5.91 -2.31
CA PRO A 53 29.34 -4.68 -2.07
C PRO A 53 30.19 -4.21 -3.28
N CYS A 54 30.24 -5.00 -4.36
CA CYS A 54 31.02 -4.75 -5.57
C CYS A 54 30.20 -4.14 -6.73
N LYS A 55 28.86 -4.02 -6.64
CA LYS A 55 28.09 -3.38 -7.72
C LYS A 55 28.35 -1.87 -7.77
N GLN A 56 28.79 -1.38 -8.93
CA GLN A 56 28.98 0.04 -9.18
C GLN A 56 27.67 0.80 -8.92
N ARG A 57 27.70 1.78 -8.02
CA ARG A 57 26.54 2.62 -7.71
C ARG A 57 26.41 3.72 -8.77
N PHE A 58 25.56 3.49 -9.77
CA PHE A 58 25.29 4.46 -10.83
C PHE A 58 24.44 5.64 -10.35
N PHE A 59 23.50 5.42 -9.43
CA PHE A 59 22.49 6.40 -9.04
C PHE A 59 22.50 6.72 -7.55
N THR A 60 22.33 8.00 -7.22
CA THR A 60 22.10 8.49 -5.86
C THR A 60 20.91 9.46 -5.89
N PRO A 61 19.75 9.11 -5.30
CA PRO A 61 19.45 7.84 -4.60
C PRO A 61 19.39 6.63 -5.55
N PRO A 62 19.40 5.38 -5.02
CA PRO A 62 19.36 4.16 -5.83
C PRO A 62 18.17 4.13 -6.81
N LEU A 63 18.32 3.44 -7.95
CA LEU A 63 17.29 3.43 -9.01
C LEU A 63 15.94 2.89 -8.52
N GLN A 64 15.92 1.90 -7.62
CA GLN A 64 14.67 1.39 -7.03
C GLN A 64 13.96 2.47 -6.21
N TYR A 65 14.71 3.27 -5.44
CA TYR A 65 14.15 4.40 -4.70
C TYR A 65 13.51 5.41 -5.66
N GLN A 66 14.21 5.75 -6.76
CA GLN A 66 13.68 6.69 -7.75
C GLN A 66 12.39 6.20 -8.41
N ARG A 67 12.31 4.89 -8.73
CA ARG A 67 11.08 4.26 -9.23
C ARG A 67 9.93 4.37 -8.23
N ASN A 68 10.15 4.02 -6.97
CA ASN A 68 9.12 4.12 -5.94
C ASN A 68 8.71 5.57 -5.67
N ALA A 69 9.67 6.51 -5.67
CA ALA A 69 9.42 7.94 -5.52
C ALA A 69 8.56 8.49 -6.68
N TYR A 70 8.86 8.08 -7.91
CA TYR A 70 8.07 8.44 -9.07
C TYR A 70 6.60 8.00 -8.95
N VAL A 71 6.36 6.74 -8.54
CA VAL A 71 4.99 6.24 -8.32
C VAL A 71 4.30 7.03 -7.20
N ARG A 72 4.97 7.24 -6.06
CA ARG A 72 4.42 8.05 -4.95
C ARG A 72 4.00 9.45 -5.42
N ASP A 73 4.89 10.14 -6.10
CA ASP A 73 4.69 11.53 -6.53
C ASP A 73 3.59 11.61 -7.60
N LEU A 74 3.51 10.60 -8.48
CA LEU A 74 2.43 10.45 -9.45
C LEU A 74 1.06 10.25 -8.78
N LEU A 75 0.97 9.38 -7.78
CA LEU A 75 -0.28 9.14 -7.04
C LEU A 75 -0.74 10.39 -6.29
N LEU A 76 0.18 11.09 -5.61
CA LEU A 76 -0.11 12.35 -4.94
C LEU A 76 -0.55 13.44 -5.93
N ALA A 77 0.13 13.56 -7.08
CA ALA A 77 -0.24 14.50 -8.13
C ALA A 77 -1.63 14.18 -8.70
N TYR A 78 -1.95 12.90 -8.92
CA TYR A 78 -3.26 12.47 -9.40
C TYR A 78 -4.38 12.87 -8.43
N THR A 79 -4.24 12.55 -7.15
CA THR A 79 -5.24 12.90 -6.12
C THR A 79 -5.37 14.40 -5.91
N ASN A 80 -4.32 15.20 -6.18
CA ASN A 80 -4.39 16.66 -6.08
C ASN A 80 -4.97 17.34 -7.33
N GLN A 81 -4.80 16.73 -8.51
CA GLN A 81 -5.26 17.28 -9.79
C GLN A 81 -6.67 16.84 -10.15
N THR A 82 -7.15 15.75 -9.56
CA THR A 82 -8.47 15.18 -9.78
C THR A 82 -9.26 15.19 -8.47
N ASP A 83 -10.58 15.33 -8.54
CA ASP A 83 -11.44 15.12 -7.36
C ASP A 83 -11.65 13.61 -7.06
N GLU A 84 -10.96 12.72 -7.78
CA GLU A 84 -11.02 11.28 -7.60
C GLU A 84 -9.99 10.80 -6.57
N LYS A 85 -10.43 9.95 -5.64
CA LYS A 85 -9.53 9.32 -4.65
C LYS A 85 -9.14 7.92 -5.12
N ILE A 86 -7.85 7.61 -5.01
CA ILE A 86 -7.35 6.25 -5.18
C ILE A 86 -7.55 5.52 -3.86
N ARG A 87 -8.69 4.82 -3.69
CA ARG A 87 -9.01 4.09 -2.46
C ARG A 87 -8.45 2.67 -2.49
N LYS A 88 -8.43 2.03 -3.66
CA LYS A 88 -7.90 0.69 -3.85
C LYS A 88 -6.74 0.68 -4.84
N LEU A 89 -5.57 0.28 -4.37
CA LEU A 89 -4.35 0.12 -5.15
C LEU A 89 -4.05 -1.38 -5.32
N ALA A 90 -3.80 -1.82 -6.55
CA ALA A 90 -3.23 -3.14 -6.81
C ALA A 90 -1.77 -3.01 -7.25
N VAL A 91 -0.88 -3.81 -6.65
CA VAL A 91 0.52 -3.93 -7.04
C VAL A 91 0.73 -5.32 -7.62
N LEU A 92 0.86 -5.41 -8.95
CA LEU A 92 0.94 -6.66 -9.69
C LEU A 92 2.39 -6.93 -10.12
N GLY A 93 2.96 -8.01 -9.60
CA GLY A 93 4.40 -8.27 -9.56
C GLY A 93 5.04 -7.49 -8.41
N CYS A 94 4.53 -7.67 -7.19
CA CYS A 94 4.97 -6.88 -6.03
C CYS A 94 6.37 -7.23 -5.52
N GLY A 95 6.92 -8.37 -5.91
CA GLY A 95 8.15 -8.93 -5.37
C GLY A 95 8.13 -8.93 -3.84
N SER A 96 9.22 -8.47 -3.24
CA SER A 96 9.33 -8.27 -1.79
C SER A 96 8.64 -6.99 -1.27
N MET A 97 7.63 -6.47 -1.96
CA MET A 97 6.81 -5.32 -1.53
C MET A 97 7.59 -4.02 -1.30
N SER A 98 8.51 -3.71 -2.21
CA SER A 98 9.35 -2.51 -2.11
C SER A 98 8.50 -1.22 -2.20
N LEU A 99 7.55 -1.19 -3.12
CA LEU A 99 6.70 -0.03 -3.36
C LEU A 99 5.74 0.22 -2.19
N GLU A 100 5.06 -0.82 -1.73
CA GLU A 100 4.07 -0.77 -0.65
C GLU A 100 4.71 -0.20 0.62
N LYS A 101 5.89 -0.73 0.99
CA LYS A 101 6.66 -0.21 2.14
C LYS A 101 7.02 1.25 1.96
N PHE A 102 7.47 1.60 0.75
CA PHE A 102 7.85 2.97 0.44
C PHE A 102 6.67 3.94 0.50
N LEU A 103 5.47 3.48 0.15
CA LEU A 103 4.28 4.29 0.16
C LEU A 103 3.74 4.50 1.57
N MET A 104 3.93 3.58 2.53
CA MET A 104 3.33 3.66 3.87
C MET A 104 3.37 5.05 4.53
N PRO A 105 4.49 5.82 4.50
CA PRO A 105 4.58 7.22 4.92
C PRO A 105 3.52 8.19 4.35
N THR A 106 2.83 7.81 3.27
CA THR A 106 1.99 8.68 2.45
C THR A 106 0.64 8.09 2.05
N ILE A 107 0.37 6.80 2.34
CA ILE A 107 -0.85 6.09 1.90
C ILE A 107 -2.12 6.83 2.37
N GLY A 108 -2.13 7.28 3.63
CA GLY A 108 -3.25 8.04 4.19
C GLY A 108 -3.52 9.35 3.44
N SER A 109 -2.46 10.09 3.08
CA SER A 109 -2.57 11.34 2.31
C SER A 109 -3.03 11.13 0.87
N ILE A 110 -2.72 9.97 0.27
CA ILE A 110 -3.19 9.60 -1.08
C ILE A 110 -4.68 9.20 -1.05
N GLY A 111 -5.18 8.79 0.12
CA GLY A 111 -6.56 8.34 0.32
C GLY A 111 -6.77 6.84 0.06
N ILE A 112 -5.68 6.07 0.05
CA ILE A 112 -5.73 4.61 -0.14
C ILE A 112 -6.23 3.97 1.16
N GLU A 113 -7.22 3.11 1.03
CA GLU A 113 -7.87 2.34 2.09
C GLU A 113 -7.53 0.84 1.97
N ARG A 114 -7.14 0.39 0.77
CA ARG A 114 -6.83 -1.01 0.49
C ARG A 114 -5.70 -1.19 -0.50
N ILE A 115 -4.82 -2.13 -0.21
CA ILE A 115 -3.75 -2.56 -1.11
C ILE A 115 -3.85 -4.06 -1.37
N VAL A 116 -3.84 -4.43 -2.64
CA VAL A 116 -3.82 -5.83 -3.09
C VAL A 116 -2.50 -6.08 -3.83
N SER A 117 -1.62 -6.86 -3.22
CA SER A 117 -0.31 -7.21 -3.78
C SER A 117 -0.33 -8.63 -4.32
N VAL A 118 0.17 -8.84 -5.53
CA VAL A 118 0.19 -10.15 -6.20
C VAL A 118 1.59 -10.44 -6.72
N ASP A 119 2.09 -11.63 -6.44
CA ASP A 119 3.31 -12.16 -7.07
C ASP A 119 3.21 -13.67 -7.29
N ILE A 120 4.03 -14.20 -8.20
CA ILE A 120 4.13 -15.64 -8.44
C ILE A 120 5.21 -16.27 -7.55
N ASP A 121 6.23 -15.50 -7.15
CA ASP A 121 7.36 -15.96 -6.34
C ASP A 121 7.01 -15.97 -4.84
N GLU A 122 6.89 -17.17 -4.30
CA GLU A 122 6.58 -17.40 -2.90
C GLU A 122 7.66 -16.88 -1.93
N HIS A 123 8.93 -16.90 -2.34
CA HIS A 123 10.04 -16.45 -1.50
C HIS A 123 10.08 -14.93 -1.40
N GLU A 124 9.77 -14.23 -2.50
CA GLU A 124 9.63 -12.76 -2.49
C GLU A 124 8.44 -12.34 -1.62
N ILE A 125 7.29 -13.03 -1.75
CA ILE A 125 6.12 -12.80 -0.91
C ILE A 125 6.44 -12.98 0.58
N ALA A 126 7.13 -14.07 0.95
CA ALA A 126 7.53 -14.33 2.33
C ALA A 126 8.42 -13.20 2.89
N ARG A 127 9.40 -12.75 2.09
CA ARG A 127 10.28 -11.63 2.47
C ARG A 127 9.50 -10.32 2.61
N GLY A 128 8.59 -10.07 1.68
CA GLY A 128 7.71 -8.91 1.67
C GLY A 128 6.87 -8.83 2.94
N LEU A 129 6.13 -9.90 3.26
CA LEU A 129 5.29 -9.99 4.46
C LEU A 129 6.07 -9.78 5.76
N LYS A 130 7.25 -10.39 5.89
CA LYS A 130 8.11 -10.22 7.08
C LYS A 130 8.53 -8.77 7.28
N MET A 131 8.99 -8.14 6.21
CA MET A 131 9.39 -6.74 6.26
C MET A 131 8.19 -5.82 6.47
N MET A 132 7.03 -6.07 5.86
CA MET A 132 5.81 -5.29 6.08
C MET A 132 5.39 -5.31 7.56
N LYS A 133 5.44 -6.48 8.22
CA LYS A 133 5.19 -6.60 9.67
C LYS A 133 6.19 -5.80 10.51
N SER A 134 7.48 -5.86 10.16
CA SER A 134 8.52 -5.08 10.84
C SER A 134 8.27 -3.57 10.74
N VAL A 135 7.88 -3.11 9.56
CA VAL A 135 7.62 -1.69 9.36
C VAL A 135 6.28 -1.28 9.97
N GLU A 136 5.25 -2.12 9.96
CA GLU A 136 4.01 -1.87 10.72
C GLU A 136 4.29 -1.62 12.21
N HIS A 137 5.20 -2.38 12.83
CA HIS A 137 5.65 -2.13 14.20
C HIS A 137 6.41 -0.79 14.34
N GLN A 138 7.30 -0.47 13.41
CA GLN A 138 8.06 0.79 13.42
C GLN A 138 7.14 2.02 13.29
N TYR A 139 6.04 1.88 12.55
CA TYR A 139 5.07 2.93 12.27
C TYR A 139 3.79 2.81 13.11
N GLU A 140 3.80 2.03 14.21
CA GLU A 140 2.68 1.80 15.14
C GLU A 140 1.94 3.08 15.58
N ASN A 141 2.57 4.25 15.45
CA ASN A 141 1.99 5.55 15.79
C ASN A 141 2.32 6.66 14.78
N ILE A 142 2.81 6.33 13.58
CA ILE A 142 3.26 7.34 12.62
C ILE A 142 2.12 7.60 11.65
N PHE A 143 1.20 8.50 12.00
CA PHE A 143 0.66 9.60 11.17
C PHE A 143 -0.17 10.53 12.08
N CYS A 144 0.54 11.41 12.78
CA CYS A 144 -0.05 12.46 13.61
C CYS A 144 -0.44 13.73 12.80
N SER A 145 -0.31 13.72 11.47
CA SER A 145 -0.60 14.91 10.66
C SER A 145 -1.97 14.89 9.96
N SER A 146 -2.60 13.71 9.85
CA SER A 146 -3.87 13.55 9.12
C SER A 146 -4.54 12.23 9.52
N TYR A 147 -5.59 12.31 10.35
CA TYR A 147 -6.38 11.17 10.83
C TYR A 147 -6.92 10.35 9.64
N SER A 148 -6.33 9.18 9.39
CA SER A 148 -6.64 8.34 8.23
C SER A 148 -7.29 7.03 8.68
N LEU A 149 -8.17 6.47 7.86
CA LEU A 149 -8.77 5.16 8.12
C LEU A 149 -7.70 4.05 8.16
N PRO A 150 -7.93 2.94 8.89
CA PRO A 150 -7.04 1.78 8.84
C PRO A 150 -6.98 1.20 7.42
N ILE A 151 -5.81 0.69 7.05
CA ILE A 151 -5.58 0.17 5.70
C ILE A 151 -5.36 -1.33 5.77
N LEU A 152 -6.05 -2.07 4.92
CA LEU A 152 -5.83 -3.50 4.75
C LEU A 152 -4.89 -3.76 3.56
N PHE A 153 -3.76 -4.37 3.84
CA PHE A 153 -2.86 -4.96 2.84
C PHE A 153 -3.16 -6.44 2.73
N GLU A 154 -3.51 -6.88 1.53
CA GLU A 154 -3.74 -8.28 1.21
C GLU A 154 -2.69 -8.74 0.22
N VAL A 155 -2.09 -9.88 0.49
CA VAL A 155 -1.01 -10.43 -0.33
C VAL A 155 -1.45 -11.76 -0.88
N TYR A 156 -1.28 -11.93 -2.18
CA TYR A 156 -1.75 -13.08 -2.94
C TYR A 156 -0.60 -13.71 -3.73
N LYS A 157 -0.55 -15.04 -3.71
CA LYS A 157 0.23 -15.83 -4.65
C LYS A 157 -0.59 -16.10 -5.90
N GLY A 158 -0.13 -15.66 -7.07
CA GLY A 158 -0.85 -15.82 -8.33
C GLY A 158 -0.03 -15.37 -9.53
N ASP A 159 -0.42 -15.86 -10.71
CA ASP A 159 0.12 -15.38 -11.99
C ASP A 159 -0.72 -14.18 -12.46
N ILE A 160 -0.07 -13.04 -12.73
CA ILE A 160 -0.73 -11.82 -13.22
C ILE A 160 -1.39 -11.99 -14.59
N LEU A 161 -1.08 -13.08 -15.31
CA LEU A 161 -1.74 -13.46 -16.55
C LEU A 161 -3.16 -13.99 -16.33
N ASP A 162 -3.48 -14.46 -15.12
CA ASP A 162 -4.81 -14.89 -14.72
C ASP A 162 -5.61 -13.73 -14.14
N TYR A 163 -6.92 -13.69 -14.40
CA TYR A 163 -7.81 -12.71 -13.77
C TYR A 163 -8.35 -13.25 -12.44
N ASP A 164 -8.34 -12.38 -11.42
CA ASP A 164 -8.98 -12.61 -10.13
C ASP A 164 -10.02 -11.51 -9.85
N SER A 165 -11.25 -11.94 -9.55
CA SER A 165 -12.38 -11.05 -9.26
C SER A 165 -12.15 -10.13 -8.07
N ARG A 166 -11.23 -10.47 -7.15
CA ARG A 166 -10.84 -9.59 -6.03
C ARG A 166 -10.07 -8.35 -6.49
N LEU A 167 -9.59 -8.29 -7.74
CA LEU A 167 -9.03 -7.07 -8.34
C LEU A 167 -10.10 -6.09 -8.84
N SER A 168 -11.38 -6.48 -8.89
CA SER A 168 -12.47 -5.59 -9.29
C SER A 168 -12.56 -4.34 -8.39
N GLY A 169 -12.95 -3.22 -8.99
CA GLY A 169 -13.06 -1.93 -8.30
C GLY A 169 -11.73 -1.34 -7.86
N THR A 170 -10.61 -1.76 -8.48
CA THR A 170 -9.29 -1.17 -8.23
C THR A 170 -9.20 0.17 -8.95
N ASP A 171 -8.85 1.22 -8.23
CA ASP A 171 -8.73 2.58 -8.76
C ASP A 171 -7.38 2.78 -9.46
N CYS A 172 -6.31 2.21 -8.89
CA CYS A 172 -4.97 2.26 -9.45
C CYS A 172 -4.31 0.89 -9.52
N VAL A 173 -3.72 0.56 -10.65
CA VAL A 173 -2.84 -0.62 -10.81
C VAL A 173 -1.41 -0.13 -11.01
N CYS A 174 -0.45 -0.72 -10.29
CA CYS A 174 0.98 -0.50 -10.47
C CYS A 174 1.67 -1.82 -10.80
N SER A 175 2.50 -1.83 -11.84
CA SER A 175 3.29 -2.98 -12.25
C SER A 175 4.68 -2.51 -12.69
N THR A 176 5.62 -2.47 -11.74
CA THR A 176 6.93 -1.84 -11.93
C THR A 176 8.03 -2.88 -12.13
N GLU A 177 8.69 -2.86 -13.29
CA GLU A 177 9.70 -3.85 -13.72
C GLU A 177 9.16 -5.30 -13.70
N VAL A 178 8.10 -5.54 -14.46
CA VAL A 178 7.41 -6.85 -14.48
C VAL A 178 7.24 -7.38 -15.89
N ILE A 179 6.84 -6.52 -16.83
CA ILE A 179 6.46 -6.94 -18.18
C ILE A 179 7.62 -7.60 -18.94
N GLU A 180 8.87 -7.22 -18.65
CA GLU A 180 10.07 -7.78 -19.24
C GLU A 180 10.39 -9.21 -18.78
N HIS A 181 9.82 -9.67 -17.67
CA HIS A 181 10.02 -11.03 -17.15
C HIS A 181 9.08 -12.06 -17.79
N ILE A 182 8.07 -11.61 -18.52
CA ILE A 182 7.11 -12.47 -19.24
C ILE A 182 7.30 -12.36 -20.75
N PRO A 183 6.92 -13.38 -21.55
CA PRO A 183 6.98 -13.28 -23.01
C PRO A 183 6.21 -12.05 -23.52
N ARG A 184 6.76 -11.33 -24.51
CA ARG A 184 6.20 -10.05 -25.01
C ARG A 184 4.71 -10.13 -25.41
N GLU A 185 4.28 -11.24 -25.98
CA GLU A 185 2.87 -11.47 -26.32
C GLU A 185 2.00 -11.60 -25.05
N SER A 186 2.48 -12.31 -24.04
CA SER A 186 1.82 -12.40 -22.73
C SER A 186 1.78 -11.04 -22.01
N ALA A 187 2.84 -10.23 -22.06
CA ALA A 187 2.81 -8.85 -21.56
C ALA A 187 1.73 -8.01 -22.26
N THR A 188 1.58 -8.18 -23.57
CA THR A 188 0.54 -7.51 -24.35
C THR A 188 -0.86 -7.93 -23.90
N ARG A 189 -1.08 -9.24 -23.69
CA ARG A 189 -2.35 -9.78 -23.19
C ARG A 189 -2.65 -9.30 -21.76
N TYR A 190 -1.64 -9.27 -20.90
CA TYR A 190 -1.73 -8.78 -19.53
C TYR A 190 -2.22 -7.33 -19.50
N VAL A 191 -1.55 -6.41 -20.21
CA VAL A 191 -1.96 -4.99 -20.23
C VAL A 191 -3.37 -4.83 -20.78
N ARG A 192 -3.72 -5.54 -21.87
CA ARG A 192 -5.09 -5.55 -22.40
C ARG A 192 -6.09 -6.08 -21.36
N SER A 193 -5.76 -7.15 -20.63
CA SER A 193 -6.61 -7.72 -19.58
C SER A 193 -6.87 -6.74 -18.43
N VAL A 194 -5.84 -6.02 -17.98
CA VAL A 194 -6.00 -4.97 -16.96
C VAL A 194 -6.96 -3.87 -17.45
N LEU A 195 -6.76 -3.37 -18.68
CA LEU A 195 -7.60 -2.32 -19.26
C LEU A 195 -9.04 -2.77 -19.54
N LEU A 196 -9.26 -4.06 -19.82
CA LEU A 196 -10.59 -4.63 -20.10
C LEU A 196 -11.36 -5.02 -18.84
N ASN A 197 -10.70 -5.75 -17.93
CA ASN A 197 -11.36 -6.44 -16.83
C ASN A 197 -11.27 -5.65 -15.52
N ILE A 198 -10.12 -5.04 -15.21
CA ILE A 198 -9.92 -4.26 -13.99
C ILE A 198 -10.41 -2.82 -14.19
N GLN A 199 -10.17 -2.26 -15.38
CA GLN A 199 -10.59 -0.91 -15.78
C GLN A 199 -10.21 0.20 -14.79
N PRO A 200 -8.94 0.26 -14.31
CA PRO A 200 -8.55 1.23 -13.30
C PRO A 200 -8.65 2.65 -13.85
N ALA A 201 -8.79 3.63 -12.95
CA ALA A 201 -8.67 5.05 -13.30
C ALA A 201 -7.23 5.41 -13.68
N LEU A 202 -6.25 4.78 -13.03
CA LEU A 202 -4.83 4.94 -13.27
C LEU A 202 -4.13 3.58 -13.41
N PHE A 203 -3.33 3.38 -14.45
CA PHE A 203 -2.48 2.20 -14.62
C PHE A 203 -1.05 2.62 -14.91
N VAL A 204 -0.14 2.25 -14.02
CA VAL A 204 1.28 2.58 -14.08
C VAL A 204 2.07 1.32 -14.37
N ILE A 205 2.85 1.35 -15.45
CA ILE A 205 3.74 0.25 -15.85
C ILE A 205 5.16 0.81 -15.95
N SER A 206 6.17 0.08 -15.49
CA SER A 206 7.55 0.40 -15.82
C SER A 206 8.30 -0.78 -16.43
N THR A 207 9.36 -0.45 -17.18
CA THR A 207 10.28 -1.42 -17.75
C THR A 207 11.64 -0.77 -18.02
N PRO A 208 12.74 -1.55 -18.09
CA PRO A 208 14.05 -1.03 -18.46
C PRO A 208 14.07 -0.30 -19.81
N ASN A 209 14.89 0.74 -19.89
CA ASN A 209 15.28 1.32 -21.17
C ASN A 209 16.55 0.64 -21.71
N HIS A 210 16.41 -0.15 -22.77
CA HIS A 210 17.55 -0.83 -23.40
C HIS A 210 18.61 0.15 -23.92
N GLU A 211 18.21 1.34 -24.38
CA GLU A 211 19.17 2.37 -24.85
C GLU A 211 20.11 2.82 -23.73
N TYR A 212 19.70 2.66 -22.47
CA TYR A 212 20.51 3.06 -21.31
C TYR A 212 21.53 1.99 -20.90
N ASN A 213 21.49 0.79 -21.49
CA ASN A 213 22.38 -0.31 -21.12
C ASN A 213 23.87 0.00 -21.39
N GLU A 214 24.15 0.86 -22.36
CA GLU A 214 25.53 1.34 -22.63
C GLU A 214 26.14 2.03 -21.40
N VAL A 215 25.33 2.72 -20.59
CA VAL A 215 25.78 3.41 -19.38
C VAL A 215 26.24 2.41 -18.31
N PHE A 216 25.64 1.21 -18.31
CA PHE A 216 26.03 0.12 -17.42
C PHE A 216 27.19 -0.72 -17.97
N GLY A 217 27.74 -0.38 -19.14
CA GLY A 217 28.84 -1.11 -19.77
C GLY A 217 28.44 -2.46 -20.36
N LEU A 218 27.14 -2.68 -20.58
CA LEU A 218 26.61 -3.90 -21.20
C LEU A 218 26.88 -3.90 -22.71
N ARG A 219 27.13 -5.08 -23.28
CA ARG A 219 27.36 -5.24 -24.72
C ARG A 219 26.04 -5.17 -25.48
N GLN A 220 26.11 -4.89 -26.78
CA GLN A 220 24.91 -4.95 -27.63
C GLN A 220 24.26 -6.34 -27.55
N GLY A 221 22.95 -6.36 -27.29
CA GLY A 221 22.18 -7.58 -27.15
C GLY A 221 22.20 -8.21 -25.75
N GLU A 222 22.94 -7.64 -24.79
CA GLU A 222 22.86 -8.05 -23.40
C GLU A 222 21.72 -7.31 -22.68
N PHE A 223 20.97 -8.06 -21.87
CA PHE A 223 19.97 -7.52 -20.97
C PHE A 223 20.57 -7.21 -19.60
N ARG A 224 19.97 -6.25 -18.90
CA ARG A 224 20.32 -5.85 -17.54
C ARG A 224 20.19 -6.99 -16.54
N HIS A 225 19.27 -7.91 -16.78
CA HIS A 225 19.08 -9.10 -15.96
C HIS A 225 18.94 -10.34 -16.84
N ALA A 226 19.50 -11.46 -16.40
CA ALA A 226 19.51 -12.72 -17.14
C ALA A 226 18.12 -13.33 -17.33
N ASP A 227 17.16 -12.96 -16.48
CA ASP A 227 15.79 -13.43 -16.56
C ASP A 227 14.89 -12.62 -17.50
N HIS A 228 15.34 -11.45 -17.98
CA HIS A 228 14.56 -10.65 -18.93
C HIS A 228 14.34 -11.41 -20.25
N LYS A 229 13.10 -11.36 -20.75
CA LYS A 229 12.70 -11.94 -22.04
C LYS A 229 12.84 -10.95 -23.19
N PHE A 230 12.78 -9.65 -22.87
CA PHE A 230 13.01 -8.55 -23.80
C PHE A 230 13.37 -7.29 -23.00
N GLU A 231 13.96 -6.29 -23.66
CA GLU A 231 14.08 -4.94 -23.13
C GLU A 231 13.77 -3.94 -24.23
N PHE A 232 12.89 -2.98 -23.96
CA PHE A 232 12.48 -2.03 -24.98
C PHE A 232 13.46 -0.85 -25.09
N THR A 233 13.75 -0.45 -26.32
CA THR A 233 14.16 0.93 -26.61
C THR A 233 12.99 1.90 -26.36
N ARG A 234 13.25 3.21 -26.34
CA ARG A 234 12.19 4.21 -26.15
C ARG A 234 11.16 4.19 -27.26
N GLN A 235 11.62 3.98 -28.49
CA GLN A 235 10.72 3.91 -29.64
C GLN A 235 9.88 2.63 -29.62
N GLU A 236 10.47 1.48 -29.30
CA GLU A 236 9.73 0.21 -29.23
C GLU A 236 8.67 0.23 -28.13
N PHE A 237 8.99 0.79 -26.96
CA PHE A 237 8.02 0.91 -25.87
C PHE A 237 6.84 1.80 -26.27
N ARG A 238 7.11 2.96 -26.89
CA ARG A 238 6.06 3.86 -27.39
C ARG A 238 5.18 3.22 -28.46
N ASN A 239 5.77 2.51 -29.41
CA ASN A 239 5.04 1.82 -30.46
C ASN A 239 4.17 0.70 -29.87
N TRP A 240 4.72 -0.09 -28.96
CA TRP A 240 3.99 -1.16 -28.28
C TRP A 240 2.79 -0.63 -27.48
N LEU A 241 2.97 0.47 -26.73
CA LEU A 241 1.86 1.14 -26.03
C LEU A 241 0.81 1.68 -27.01
N TYR A 242 1.24 2.32 -28.10
CA TYR A 242 0.33 2.83 -29.12
C TYR A 242 -0.56 1.72 -29.70
N ASP A 243 0.03 0.58 -30.04
CA ASP A 243 -0.68 -0.58 -30.60
C ASP A 243 -1.68 -1.22 -29.62
N ILE A 244 -1.45 -1.08 -28.31
CA ILE A 244 -2.40 -1.50 -27.29
C ILE A 244 -3.50 -0.45 -27.14
N ILE A 245 -3.12 0.80 -26.84
CA ILE A 245 -4.05 1.87 -26.46
C ILE A 245 -4.95 2.31 -27.60
N ARG A 246 -4.54 2.14 -28.87
CA ARG A 246 -5.41 2.42 -30.03
C ARG A 246 -6.77 1.71 -29.92
N ASP A 247 -6.81 0.48 -29.40
CA ASP A 247 -8.07 -0.28 -29.23
C ASP A 247 -8.93 0.25 -28.06
N PHE A 248 -8.34 1.08 -27.20
CA PHE A 248 -8.96 1.67 -26.00
C PHE A 248 -9.01 3.21 -26.06
N ALA A 249 -8.73 3.82 -27.22
CA ALA A 249 -8.47 5.25 -27.35
C ALA A 249 -9.69 6.14 -27.02
N THR A 250 -10.89 5.57 -26.94
CA THR A 250 -12.09 6.29 -26.46
C THR A 250 -12.17 6.36 -24.94
N THR A 251 -11.52 5.44 -24.24
CA THR A 251 -11.62 5.26 -22.78
C THR A 251 -10.33 5.66 -22.07
N TYR A 252 -9.17 5.51 -22.70
CA TYR A 252 -7.86 5.69 -22.09
C TYR A 252 -6.96 6.61 -22.89
N ASP A 253 -6.17 7.41 -22.16
CA ASP A 253 -5.00 8.14 -22.65
C ASP A 253 -3.74 7.60 -21.98
N TYR A 254 -2.57 7.91 -22.53
CA TYR A 254 -1.31 7.56 -21.88
C TYR A 254 -0.22 8.62 -22.08
N ALA A 255 0.70 8.67 -21.10
CA ALA A 255 1.96 9.40 -21.17
C ALA A 255 3.13 8.44 -20.95
N VAL A 256 4.31 8.81 -21.46
CA VAL A 256 5.55 8.07 -21.23
C VAL A 256 6.58 8.99 -20.57
N ASP A 257 7.05 8.56 -19.41
CA ASP A 257 8.01 9.28 -18.57
C ASP A 257 9.24 8.43 -18.28
N TYR A 258 10.29 9.02 -17.72
CA TYR A 258 11.57 8.35 -17.51
C TYR A 258 12.17 8.69 -16.15
N VAL A 259 12.88 7.74 -15.54
CA VAL A 259 13.64 7.96 -14.30
C VAL A 259 15.03 7.35 -14.40
N GLY A 260 15.92 7.70 -13.47
CA GLY A 260 17.31 7.23 -13.50
C GLY A 260 18.12 7.94 -14.58
N VAL A 261 18.13 9.27 -14.55
CA VAL A 261 18.88 10.10 -15.50
C VAL A 261 20.20 10.55 -14.86
N LEU A 262 21.32 10.25 -15.53
CA LEU A 262 22.62 10.84 -15.18
C LEU A 262 22.89 12.04 -16.09
N GLY A 263 23.41 13.13 -15.52
CA GLY A 263 23.58 14.39 -16.24
C GLY A 263 24.42 14.29 -17.53
N ASN A 264 25.43 13.44 -17.54
CA ASN A 264 26.28 13.16 -18.70
C ASN A 264 25.63 12.22 -19.76
N HIS A 265 24.48 11.63 -19.46
CA HIS A 265 23.74 10.70 -20.33
C HIS A 265 22.28 11.10 -20.54
N ALA A 266 21.95 12.40 -20.36
CA ALA A 266 20.58 12.90 -20.46
C ALA A 266 19.90 12.63 -21.82
N SER A 267 20.68 12.53 -22.90
CA SER A 267 20.19 12.21 -24.26
C SER A 267 19.49 10.84 -24.35
N LEU A 268 19.83 9.90 -23.45
CA LEU A 268 19.24 8.57 -23.39
C LEU A 268 17.90 8.53 -22.64
N GLY A 269 17.46 9.65 -22.06
CA GLY A 269 16.15 9.81 -21.41
C GLY A 269 16.07 9.29 -19.98
N GLY A 270 16.67 8.13 -19.68
CA GLY A 270 16.72 7.53 -18.34
C GLY A 270 16.81 6.01 -18.36
N ALA A 271 17.22 5.40 -17.25
CA ALA A 271 17.40 3.95 -17.11
C ALA A 271 16.10 3.13 -17.07
N THR A 272 15.00 3.73 -16.64
CA THR A 272 13.67 3.11 -16.58
C THR A 272 12.67 3.99 -17.29
N GLN A 273 11.75 3.37 -18.03
CA GLN A 273 10.65 4.03 -18.72
C GLN A 273 9.34 3.69 -18.02
N PHE A 274 8.48 4.68 -17.84
CA PHE A 274 7.15 4.52 -17.26
C PHE A 274 6.07 4.79 -18.32
N ALA A 275 5.05 3.94 -18.37
CA ALA A 275 3.78 4.25 -19.02
C ALA A 275 2.76 4.63 -17.94
N VAL A 276 2.17 5.81 -18.06
CA VAL A 276 1.09 6.29 -17.20
C VAL A 276 -0.18 6.33 -18.02
N ILE A 277 -1.02 5.32 -17.87
CA ILE A 277 -2.28 5.17 -18.59
C ILE A 277 -3.41 5.70 -17.69
N ARG A 278 -4.22 6.63 -18.19
CA ARG A 278 -5.30 7.30 -17.45
C ARG A 278 -6.63 7.10 -18.13
N ARG A 279 -7.66 6.78 -17.36
CA ARG A 279 -9.03 6.72 -17.85
C ARG A 279 -9.54 8.14 -18.13
N ARG A 280 -10.26 8.32 -19.24
CA ARG A 280 -10.86 9.60 -19.60
C ARG A 280 -12.11 9.88 -18.74
N PRO A 281 -12.41 11.15 -18.43
CA PRO A 281 -13.54 11.52 -17.54
C PRO A 281 -14.96 11.25 -18.08
N SER A 282 -15.12 10.75 -19.31
CA SER A 282 -16.41 10.75 -20.03
C SER A 282 -16.88 9.39 -20.55
N SER A 283 -16.30 8.29 -20.09
CA SER A 283 -16.81 6.96 -20.43
C SER A 283 -18.07 6.63 -19.59
N ILE A 284 -19.22 6.53 -20.26
CA ILE A 284 -20.44 5.95 -19.68
C ILE A 284 -20.08 4.56 -19.14
N GLY A 285 -20.12 4.43 -17.81
CA GLY A 285 -19.78 3.21 -17.07
C GLY A 285 -20.80 2.12 -17.30
N ALA A 286 -20.74 1.44 -18.44
CA ALA A 286 -21.29 0.10 -18.54
C ALA A 286 -20.29 -0.84 -17.86
N SER A 287 -20.57 -1.25 -16.62
CA SER A 287 -19.82 -2.32 -15.98
C SER A 287 -20.00 -3.58 -16.81
N LEU A 288 -18.90 -4.08 -17.40
CA LEU A 288 -18.93 -5.35 -18.09
C LEU A 288 -19.21 -6.47 -17.07
N PRO A 289 -19.91 -7.55 -17.46
CA PRO A 289 -20.10 -8.71 -16.59
C PRO A 289 -18.73 -9.24 -16.16
N GLN A 290 -18.46 -9.17 -14.86
CA GLN A 290 -17.18 -9.61 -14.31
C GLN A 290 -17.17 -11.13 -14.19
N VAL A 291 -16.10 -11.76 -14.71
CA VAL A 291 -15.90 -13.20 -14.56
C VAL A 291 -15.60 -13.49 -13.09
N GLN A 292 -16.42 -14.33 -12.45
CA GLN A 292 -16.16 -14.77 -11.08
C GLN A 292 -15.07 -15.84 -11.08
N SER A 293 -13.82 -15.41 -11.22
CA SER A 293 -12.62 -16.23 -11.07
C SER A 293 -11.91 -15.90 -9.76
N ARG A 294 -11.37 -16.91 -9.09
CA ARG A 294 -10.49 -16.79 -7.92
C ARG A 294 -9.23 -17.61 -8.17
N ALA A 295 -8.40 -17.12 -9.09
CA ALA A 295 -7.18 -17.80 -9.48
C ALA A 295 -6.07 -17.69 -8.42
N TYR A 296 -6.07 -16.60 -7.65
CA TYR A 296 -5.01 -16.35 -6.67
C TYR A 296 -5.27 -17.04 -5.34
N LYS A 297 -4.21 -17.31 -4.59
CA LYS A 297 -4.29 -17.84 -3.22
C LYS A 297 -3.82 -16.79 -2.24
N LYS A 298 -4.64 -16.45 -1.24
CA LYS A 298 -4.24 -15.51 -0.19
C LYS A 298 -3.03 -16.06 0.57
N ALA A 299 -1.93 -15.32 0.58
CA ALA A 299 -0.67 -15.69 1.23
C ALA A 299 -0.49 -15.00 2.60
N GLY A 300 -1.14 -13.86 2.80
CA GLY A 300 -1.12 -13.14 4.07
C GLY A 300 -1.80 -11.78 4.02
N GLU A 301 -1.81 -11.12 5.16
CA GLU A 301 -2.32 -9.75 5.31
C GLU A 301 -1.51 -8.97 6.34
N VAL A 302 -1.57 -7.64 6.22
CA VAL A 302 -1.06 -6.68 7.21
C VAL A 302 -2.09 -5.55 7.35
N VAL A 303 -2.37 -5.13 8.58
CA VAL A 303 -3.26 -3.99 8.85
C VAL A 303 -2.39 -2.82 9.29
N ALA A 304 -2.34 -1.75 8.48
CA ALA A 304 -1.71 -0.51 8.94
C ALA A 304 -2.66 0.20 9.90
N LYS A 305 -2.21 0.32 11.16
CA LYS A 305 -3.01 0.77 12.29
C LYS A 305 -3.14 2.29 12.39
N ASN A 306 -3.58 2.93 11.31
CA ASN A 306 -3.78 4.38 11.29
C ASN A 306 -4.79 4.81 12.35
N SER A 307 -4.49 5.90 13.04
CA SER A 307 -5.34 6.48 14.09
C SER A 307 -5.66 5.56 15.27
N LEU A 308 -4.97 4.42 15.43
CA LEU A 308 -5.21 3.47 16.52
C LEU A 308 -5.04 4.12 17.90
N PHE A 309 -3.92 4.83 18.11
CA PHE A 309 -3.65 5.48 19.40
C PHE A 309 -4.76 6.45 19.80
N THR A 310 -5.22 7.28 18.86
CA THR A 310 -6.32 8.22 19.10
C THR A 310 -7.63 7.48 19.40
N LEU A 311 -7.95 6.44 18.62
CA LEU A 311 -9.11 5.59 18.85
C LEU A 311 -9.07 4.98 20.25
N GLU A 312 -7.95 4.36 20.64
CA GLU A 312 -7.79 3.74 21.95
C GLU A 312 -7.93 4.76 23.08
N ARG A 313 -7.26 5.91 22.98
CA ARG A 313 -7.34 6.99 23.98
C ARG A 313 -8.77 7.48 24.17
N GLU A 314 -9.47 7.81 23.08
CA GLU A 314 -10.83 8.33 23.19
C GLU A 314 -11.81 7.26 23.69
N LYS A 315 -11.65 5.99 23.29
CA LYS A 315 -12.49 4.90 23.82
C LYS A 315 -12.22 4.58 25.28
N VAL A 316 -10.97 4.69 25.76
CA VAL A 316 -10.64 4.61 27.19
C VAL A 316 -11.30 5.75 27.95
N LYS A 317 -11.25 6.98 27.44
CA LYS A 317 -11.89 8.15 28.04
C LYS A 317 -13.41 8.00 28.10
N GLU A 318 -14.06 7.56 27.03
CA GLU A 318 -15.51 7.25 27.02
C GLU A 318 -15.86 6.19 28.07
N ALA A 319 -15.06 5.13 28.17
CA ALA A 319 -15.26 4.07 29.15
C ALA A 319 -15.09 4.59 30.59
N PHE A 320 -14.12 5.47 30.82
CA PHE A 320 -13.91 6.10 32.12
C PHE A 320 -15.06 7.03 32.52
N ILE A 321 -15.58 7.83 31.58
CA ILE A 321 -16.77 8.67 31.81
C ILE A 321 -17.98 7.80 32.18
N ARG A 322 -18.19 6.67 31.49
CA ARG A 322 -19.26 5.71 31.81
C ARG A 322 -19.07 5.12 33.21
N TRP A 323 -17.86 4.69 33.53
CA TRP A 323 -17.52 4.18 34.86
C TRP A 323 -17.77 5.21 35.97
N LEU A 324 -17.42 6.49 35.76
CA LEU A 324 -17.66 7.58 36.73
C LEU A 324 -19.14 7.84 36.99
N ARG A 325 -20.01 7.62 36.00
CA ARG A 325 -21.47 7.75 36.19
C ARG A 325 -22.02 6.69 37.14
N GLU A 326 -21.42 5.50 37.13
CA GLU A 326 -21.77 4.38 38.01
C GLU A 326 -21.03 4.44 39.36
N ASN A 327 -19.88 5.12 39.40
CA ASN A 327 -18.97 5.19 40.55
C ASN A 327 -18.58 6.66 40.83
N PRO A 328 -19.51 7.49 41.35
CA PRO A 328 -19.24 8.90 41.60
C PRO A 328 -18.14 9.07 42.64
N LEU A 329 -17.20 9.97 42.35
CA LEU A 329 -16.10 10.29 43.26
C LEU A 329 -16.65 11.04 44.48
N SER A 330 -16.51 10.45 45.67
CA SER A 330 -16.87 11.08 46.95
C SER A 330 -15.62 11.47 47.73
N GLU A 331 -15.75 12.47 48.61
CA GLU A 331 -14.66 12.87 49.52
C GLU A 331 -14.27 11.76 50.49
N GLU A 332 -15.22 10.88 50.85
CA GLU A 332 -14.96 9.74 51.75
C GLU A 332 -13.94 8.75 51.18
N ASN A 333 -13.85 8.66 49.84
CA ASN A 333 -12.93 7.78 49.14
C ASN A 333 -11.64 8.50 48.67
N LEU A 334 -11.44 9.76 49.08
CA LEU A 334 -10.26 10.55 48.73
C LEU A 334 -9.05 10.07 49.54
N THR A 335 -8.03 9.59 48.86
CA THR A 335 -6.76 9.26 49.50
C THR A 335 -5.96 10.54 49.69
N LYS A 336 -5.73 10.92 50.95
CA LYS A 336 -4.91 12.08 51.29
C LYS A 336 -3.45 11.67 51.48
N ASN A 337 -2.53 12.39 50.85
CA ASN A 337 -1.09 12.13 50.95
C ASN A 337 -0.31 13.46 51.03
N TYR A 338 0.91 13.44 51.56
CA TYR A 338 1.72 14.65 51.79
C TYR A 338 2.07 15.41 50.51
N MET A 339 2.01 14.76 49.34
CA MET A 339 2.28 15.39 48.03
C MET A 339 1.02 15.89 47.33
N CYS A 340 -0.05 15.09 47.33
CA CYS A 340 -1.33 15.43 46.71
C CYS A 340 -2.44 14.48 47.17
N ASP A 341 -3.68 14.95 47.09
CA ASP A 341 -4.89 14.15 47.28
C ASP A 341 -5.31 13.53 45.95
N PHE A 342 -5.74 12.27 45.96
CA PHE A 342 -6.13 11.55 44.75
C PHE A 342 -7.18 10.46 45.01
N TRP A 343 -7.96 10.13 43.98
CA TRP A 343 -8.82 8.95 43.99
C TRP A 343 -8.12 7.78 43.32
N ARG A 344 -8.35 6.57 43.84
CA ARG A 344 -7.86 5.34 43.21
C ARG A 344 -8.93 4.81 42.27
N VAL A 345 -8.55 4.55 41.03
CA VAL A 345 -9.42 3.98 40.00
C VAL A 345 -8.94 2.59 39.63
N CYS A 346 -9.84 1.62 39.64
CA CYS A 346 -9.54 0.27 39.14
C CYS A 346 -9.63 0.27 37.61
N MET A 347 -8.48 0.35 36.94
CA MET A 347 -8.43 0.40 35.48
C MET A 347 -9.08 -0.82 34.82
N THR A 348 -8.97 -2.02 35.40
CA THR A 348 -9.66 -3.21 34.89
C THR A 348 -11.19 -3.02 34.86
N ALA A 349 -11.76 -2.38 35.88
CA ALA A 349 -13.21 -2.10 35.91
C ALA A 349 -13.62 -1.07 34.85
N VAL A 350 -12.77 -0.08 34.59
CA VAL A 350 -12.98 0.90 33.50
C VAL A 350 -12.94 0.20 32.14
N LEU A 351 -11.89 -0.60 31.90
CA LEU A 351 -11.66 -1.26 30.61
C LEU A 351 -12.70 -2.34 30.29
N ASN A 352 -13.37 -2.93 31.30
CA ASN A 352 -14.49 -3.84 31.06
C ASN A 352 -15.65 -3.20 30.27
N ASN A 353 -15.82 -1.88 30.39
CA ASN A 353 -16.84 -1.11 29.69
C ASN A 353 -16.35 -0.57 28.34
N ILE A 354 -15.12 -0.85 27.92
CA ILE A 354 -14.57 -0.26 26.71
C ILE A 354 -15.25 -0.80 25.45
N GLU A 355 -15.59 0.10 24.52
CA GLU A 355 -16.21 -0.24 23.24
C GLU A 355 -15.14 -0.13 22.14
N LEU A 356 -14.54 -1.27 21.80
CA LEU A 356 -13.48 -1.44 20.81
C LEU A 356 -13.64 -2.83 20.15
N PRO A 357 -13.22 -3.00 18.90
CA PRO A 357 -13.09 -4.30 18.26
C PRO A 357 -12.33 -5.31 19.13
N ARG A 358 -12.78 -6.56 19.14
CA ARG A 358 -12.26 -7.60 20.04
C ARG A 358 -10.77 -7.85 19.89
N GLN A 359 -10.26 -7.72 18.67
CA GLN A 359 -8.87 -7.92 18.29
C GLN A 359 -7.99 -6.80 18.88
N LEU A 360 -8.47 -5.55 18.86
CA LEU A 360 -7.75 -4.40 19.43
C LEU A 360 -7.76 -4.39 20.95
N LYS A 361 -8.84 -4.84 21.59
CA LYS A 361 -8.94 -4.92 23.06
C LYS A 361 -7.83 -5.75 23.72
N LYS A 362 -7.29 -6.75 23.01
CA LYS A 362 -6.26 -7.64 23.54
C LYS A 362 -4.88 -6.97 23.65
N ASP A 363 -4.61 -6.01 22.77
CA ASP A 363 -3.30 -5.40 22.58
C ASP A 363 -3.35 -3.88 22.79
N LEU A 364 -4.16 -3.42 23.75
CA LEU A 364 -4.37 -2.00 24.00
C LEU A 364 -3.06 -1.30 24.40
N SER A 365 -2.75 -0.16 23.77
CA SER A 365 -1.53 0.57 24.03
C SER A 365 -1.44 1.07 25.48
N LYS A 366 -0.33 0.76 26.17
CA LYS A 366 -0.03 1.34 27.49
C LYS A 366 0.02 2.87 27.46
N LYS A 367 0.38 3.47 26.32
CA LYS A 367 0.40 4.94 26.17
C LYS A 367 -1.02 5.52 26.14
N ALA A 368 -2.01 4.78 25.64
CA ALA A 368 -3.39 5.23 25.59
C ALA A 368 -4.10 5.12 26.96
N LEU A 369 -3.52 4.33 27.87
CA LEU A 369 -4.01 4.15 29.24
C LEU A 369 -3.55 5.25 30.21
N VAL A 370 -2.45 5.94 29.88
CA VAL A 370 -1.91 7.09 30.64
C VAL A 370 -2.58 8.35 30.14
#